data_AF-A0A820Y2K2-F1
#
_entry.id   AF-A0A820Y2K2-F1
#
_cell.length_a   1.000
_cell.length_b   1.000
_cell.length_c   1.000
_cell.angle_alpha   90.00
_cell.angle_beta   90.00
_cell.angle_gamma   90.00
#
_symmetry.space_group_name_H-M   'P 1'
#
loop_
_entity.id
_entity.type
_entity.pdbx_description
1 polymer ?
#
loop_
_entity_poly.entity_id
_entity_poly.type
_entity_poly.pdbx_seq_one_letter_code
_entity_poly.pdbx_strand_id
1 'polypeptide(L)'
;VVRKLKEYQQQGYLNSTTLFIVFDVADLYTMIPRDGAIAALTRFCEKYAINGKIGTLKISTVIQLACVVLDTNSFAYKDKYYRQIKGGYIDDVFMTSNLSKEEILKLLDETTQTDSNIKITTTISQSLDYLDVTIENNNGNLKTCIYHKSASEPYILPYSSDHPRHVHMNILNNALVRAARMCSTVEDFDMERLSIEMILLVNGYPPKFIQQHMKNFFMKYNAMNVWTELNTESYQQLHHELHYKPTRREQKVQLESNGTSFKKPTNYEHKDQIYLHYTFESGPLINFKKEYRQIWEKYYVYPGSRLRNTRLIHGTILNRTLQSLLIHKKPKRDILTKMESTAQAASRTIQ
;
A
#
# COMPACT_ATOMS: atom_id res chain seq x y z
N VAL A 1 9.38 9.19 -1.52
CA VAL A 1 9.63 10.64 -1.47
C VAL A 1 10.55 11.01 -0.31
N VAL A 2 10.19 10.74 0.95
CA VAL A 2 11.00 11.13 2.14
C VAL A 2 12.50 10.74 2.06
N ARG A 3 12.85 9.50 1.71
CA ARG A 3 14.28 9.09 1.54
C ARG A 3 15.03 9.98 0.54
N LYS A 4 14.42 10.25 -0.62
CA LYS A 4 14.99 11.12 -1.66
C LYS A 4 15.14 12.57 -1.18
N LEU A 5 14.21 13.06 -0.37
CA LEU A 5 14.31 14.40 0.22
C LEU A 5 15.44 14.49 1.25
N LYS A 6 15.65 13.43 2.04
CA LYS A 6 16.81 13.35 2.94
C LYS A 6 18.12 13.32 2.16
N GLU A 7 18.20 12.55 1.07
CA GLU A 7 19.36 12.56 0.17
C GLU A 7 19.59 13.96 -0.43
N TYR A 8 18.51 14.63 -0.87
CA TYR A 8 18.55 15.99 -1.39
C TYR A 8 19.08 17.01 -0.35
N GLN A 9 18.65 16.89 0.91
CA GLN A 9 19.20 17.68 2.01
C GLN A 9 20.67 17.35 2.28
N GLN A 10 21.05 16.06 2.33
CA GLN A 10 22.43 15.63 2.57
C GLN A 10 23.40 16.11 1.48
N GLN A 11 22.91 16.29 0.27
CA GLN A 11 23.65 16.87 -0.86
C GLN A 11 23.74 18.41 -0.82
N GLY A 12 23.12 19.06 0.17
CA GLY A 12 23.15 20.51 0.34
C GLY A 12 22.20 21.27 -0.60
N TYR A 13 21.21 20.61 -1.20
CA TYR A 13 20.28 21.25 -2.13
C TYR A 13 19.03 21.83 -1.44
N LEU A 14 18.74 21.42 -0.21
CA LEU A 14 17.63 21.94 0.60
C LEU A 14 18.05 23.24 1.32
N ASN A 15 17.70 24.37 0.74
CA ASN A 15 17.94 25.71 1.27
C ASN A 15 16.81 26.14 2.21
N SER A 16 17.04 27.18 3.02
CA SER A 16 15.99 27.77 3.86
C SER A 16 14.79 28.29 3.06
N THR A 17 15.00 28.67 1.80
CA THR A 17 13.96 29.16 0.89
C THR A 17 13.37 28.09 -0.02
N THR A 18 13.81 26.83 0.07
CA THR A 18 13.28 25.77 -0.81
C THR A 18 11.78 25.59 -0.59
N LEU A 19 11.04 25.65 -1.69
CA LEU A 19 9.60 25.43 -1.74
C LEU A 19 9.31 24.00 -2.19
N PHE A 20 8.32 23.40 -1.55
CA PHE A 20 7.69 22.17 -2.01
C PHE A 20 6.49 22.53 -2.88
N ILE A 21 6.30 21.73 -3.91
CA ILE A 21 5.25 21.92 -4.90
C ILE A 21 4.55 20.57 -5.04
N VAL A 22 3.24 20.57 -4.79
CA VAL A 22 2.36 19.46 -5.16
C VAL A 22 1.40 19.98 -6.19
N PHE A 23 1.19 19.24 -7.26
CA PHE A 23 0.11 19.54 -8.17
C PHE A 23 -0.58 18.29 -8.67
N ASP A 24 -1.86 18.49 -8.93
CA ASP A 24 -2.74 17.52 -9.57
C ASP A 24 -3.20 18.08 -10.91
N VAL A 25 -3.37 17.20 -11.88
CA VAL A 25 -3.88 17.56 -13.20
C VAL A 25 -5.35 17.14 -13.26
N ALA A 26 -6.24 18.12 -13.25
CA ALA A 26 -7.67 17.88 -13.31
C ALA A 26 -8.08 17.24 -14.65
N ASP A 27 -9.19 16.51 -14.63
CA ASP A 27 -9.87 15.93 -15.80
C ASP A 27 -9.09 14.86 -16.59
N LEU A 28 -8.03 14.30 -16.01
CA LEU A 28 -7.21 13.25 -16.62
C LEU A 28 -7.69 11.82 -16.35
N TYR A 29 -8.87 11.60 -15.78
CA TYR A 29 -9.31 10.24 -15.44
C TYR A 29 -9.75 9.46 -16.68
N THR A 30 -8.82 8.70 -17.28
CA THR A 30 -9.17 7.38 -17.83
C THR A 30 -8.01 6.41 -17.97
N MET A 31 -8.12 5.32 -17.22
CA MET A 31 -7.23 4.16 -17.28
C MET A 31 -8.05 2.88 -17.19
N ILE A 32 -8.85 2.59 -18.22
CA ILE A 32 -9.32 1.22 -18.41
C ILE A 32 -9.17 0.88 -19.90
N PRO A 33 -8.32 -0.11 -20.28
CA PRO A 33 -8.23 -0.56 -21.66
C PRO A 33 -9.63 -0.92 -22.14
N ARG A 34 -10.19 -0.15 -23.07
CA ARG A 34 -11.61 -0.18 -23.42
C ARG A 34 -12.15 -1.60 -23.58
N ASP A 35 -11.49 -2.40 -24.41
CA ASP A 35 -11.91 -3.77 -24.71
C ASP A 35 -11.78 -4.69 -23.49
N GLY A 36 -10.71 -4.52 -22.70
CA GLY A 36 -10.50 -5.26 -21.46
C GLY A 36 -11.47 -4.87 -20.35
N ALA A 37 -11.84 -3.58 -20.27
CA ALA A 37 -12.80 -3.00 -19.35
C ALA A 37 -14.19 -3.57 -19.62
N ILE A 38 -14.62 -3.48 -20.89
CA ILE A 38 -15.89 -3.99 -21.36
C ILE A 38 -15.94 -5.50 -21.18
N ALA A 39 -14.90 -6.24 -21.57
CA ALA A 39 -14.87 -7.70 -21.41
C ALA A 39 -14.90 -8.14 -19.93
N ALA A 40 -14.19 -7.43 -19.05
CA ALA A 40 -14.21 -7.71 -17.61
C ALA A 40 -15.56 -7.37 -16.99
N LEU A 41 -16.15 -6.22 -17.36
CA LEU A 41 -17.46 -5.79 -16.90
C LEU A 41 -18.56 -6.74 -17.40
N THR A 42 -18.55 -7.13 -18.67
CA THR A 42 -19.48 -8.12 -19.24
C THR A 42 -19.42 -9.43 -18.48
N ARG A 43 -18.22 -9.98 -18.27
CA ARG A 43 -18.03 -11.20 -17.48
C ARG A 43 -18.51 -11.06 -16.03
N PHE A 44 -18.27 -9.91 -15.41
CA PHE A 44 -18.74 -9.63 -14.07
C PHE A 44 -20.27 -9.59 -14.03
N CYS A 45 -20.88 -8.87 -14.97
CA CYS A 45 -22.32 -8.73 -15.05
C CYS A 45 -23.01 -10.06 -15.34
N GLU A 46 -22.49 -10.88 -16.25
CA GLU A 46 -23.03 -12.21 -16.56
C GLU A 46 -22.94 -13.16 -15.37
N LYS A 47 -21.86 -13.07 -14.58
CA LYS A 47 -21.65 -13.94 -13.41
C LYS A 47 -22.65 -13.67 -12.28
N TYR A 48 -23.11 -12.44 -12.11
CA TYR A 48 -23.95 -12.03 -10.98
C TYR A 48 -25.37 -11.60 -11.36
N ALA A 49 -25.70 -11.59 -12.66
CA ALA A 49 -27.03 -11.27 -13.11
C ALA A 49 -28.02 -12.39 -12.81
N ILE A 50 -29.24 -12.01 -12.41
CA ILE A 50 -30.39 -12.91 -12.31
C ILE A 50 -31.28 -12.61 -13.51
N ASN A 51 -31.51 -13.59 -14.37
CA ASN A 51 -32.25 -13.44 -15.63
C ASN A 51 -31.71 -12.31 -16.54
N GLY A 52 -30.38 -12.15 -16.59
CA GLY A 52 -29.73 -11.14 -17.45
C GLY A 52 -29.90 -9.69 -16.96
N LYS A 53 -30.23 -9.50 -15.68
CA LYS A 53 -30.33 -8.18 -15.03
C LYS A 53 -29.50 -8.10 -13.75
N ILE A 54 -29.01 -6.90 -13.48
CA ILE A 54 -28.44 -6.50 -12.18
C ILE A 54 -29.40 -5.49 -11.58
N GLY A 55 -30.13 -5.89 -10.55
CA GLY A 55 -31.27 -5.11 -10.05
C GLY A 55 -32.33 -4.93 -11.15
N THR A 56 -32.61 -3.68 -11.53
CA THR A 56 -33.59 -3.33 -12.58
C THR A 56 -32.98 -3.20 -13.98
N LEU A 57 -31.65 -3.11 -14.09
CA LEU A 57 -30.96 -2.81 -15.33
C LEU A 57 -30.55 -4.08 -16.08
N LYS A 58 -30.74 -4.07 -17.40
CA LYS A 58 -30.22 -5.12 -18.29
C LYS A 58 -28.70 -4.99 -18.40
N ILE A 59 -27.99 -6.11 -18.48
CA ILE A 59 -26.53 -6.13 -18.70
C ILE A 59 -26.16 -5.28 -19.92
N SER A 60 -26.90 -5.42 -21.02
CA SER A 60 -26.66 -4.66 -22.26
C SER A 60 -26.63 -3.15 -22.03
N THR A 61 -27.53 -2.63 -21.19
CA THR A 61 -27.62 -1.19 -20.87
C THR A 61 -26.41 -0.74 -20.03
N VAL A 62 -26.00 -1.55 -19.06
CA VAL A 62 -24.81 -1.27 -18.23
C VAL A 62 -23.54 -1.24 -19.09
N ILE A 63 -23.40 -2.21 -20.00
CA ILE A 63 -22.28 -2.24 -20.95
C ILE A 63 -22.31 -1.04 -21.89
N GLN A 64 -23.48 -0.66 -22.41
CA GLN A 64 -23.60 0.46 -23.33
C GLN A 64 -23.25 1.80 -22.67
N LEU A 65 -23.66 2.01 -21.41
CA LEU A 65 -23.26 3.18 -20.61
C LEU A 65 -21.75 3.20 -20.34
N ALA A 66 -21.16 2.04 -20.01
CA ALA A 66 -19.71 1.93 -19.84
C ALA A 66 -18.94 2.21 -21.14
N CYS A 67 -19.44 1.75 -22.29
CA CYS A 67 -18.88 2.09 -23.59
C CYS A 67 -18.92 3.60 -23.82
N VAL A 68 -20.02 4.28 -23.54
CA VAL A 68 -20.09 5.76 -23.69
C VAL A 68 -18.98 6.43 -22.89
N VAL A 69 -18.82 6.10 -21.60
CA VAL A 69 -17.79 6.71 -20.74
C VAL A 69 -16.36 6.39 -21.20
N LEU A 70 -16.11 5.18 -21.70
CA LEU A 70 -14.79 4.76 -22.16
C LEU A 70 -14.46 5.33 -23.56
N ASP A 71 -15.46 5.50 -24.42
CA ASP A 71 -15.34 5.92 -25.81
C ASP A 71 -15.18 7.42 -25.98
N THR A 72 -15.71 8.19 -25.03
CA THR A 72 -15.62 9.65 -25.02
C THR A 72 -14.30 10.17 -24.47
N ASN A 73 -13.28 9.32 -24.25
CA ASN A 73 -11.95 9.78 -23.86
C ASN A 73 -11.17 10.36 -25.02
N SER A 74 -11.49 11.61 -25.27
CA SER A 74 -10.73 12.52 -26.08
C SER A 74 -10.20 13.64 -25.21
N PHE A 75 -8.91 13.95 -25.32
CA PHE A 75 -8.38 15.23 -24.86
C PHE A 75 -8.10 16.08 -26.10
N ALA A 76 -8.35 17.39 -26.04
CA ALA A 76 -7.89 18.30 -27.08
C ALA A 76 -6.55 18.87 -26.65
N TYR A 77 -5.60 19.03 -27.58
CA TYR A 77 -4.30 19.68 -27.38
C TYR A 77 -3.93 20.44 -28.65
N LYS A 78 -3.50 21.71 -28.54
CA LYS A 78 -3.17 22.57 -29.70
C LYS A 78 -4.24 22.53 -30.80
N ASP A 79 -5.50 22.79 -30.43
CA ASP A 79 -6.67 22.82 -31.33
C ASP A 79 -6.94 21.52 -32.11
N LYS A 80 -6.40 20.39 -31.64
CA LYS A 80 -6.63 19.06 -32.22
C LYS A 80 -7.20 18.13 -31.18
N TYR A 81 -8.19 17.32 -31.56
CA TYR A 81 -8.77 16.29 -30.71
C TYR A 81 -7.99 14.99 -30.84
N TYR A 82 -7.53 14.46 -29.71
CA TYR A 82 -6.78 13.21 -29.62
C TYR A 82 -7.58 12.19 -28.84
N ARG A 83 -7.80 11.02 -29.45
CA ARG A 83 -8.34 9.86 -28.75
C ARG A 83 -7.20 9.15 -28.02
N GLN A 84 -7.38 8.88 -26.74
CA GLN A 84 -6.36 8.19 -25.95
C GLN A 84 -6.22 6.73 -26.42
N ILE A 85 -5.02 6.34 -26.89
CA ILE A 85 -4.73 4.96 -27.36
C ILE A 85 -3.92 4.18 -26.31
N LYS A 86 -2.96 4.85 -25.63
CA LYS A 86 -2.07 4.28 -24.60
C LYS A 86 -1.42 5.40 -23.77
N GLY A 87 -1.19 5.16 -22.48
CA GLY A 87 -0.55 6.11 -21.56
C GLY A 87 -1.12 5.95 -20.14
N GLY A 88 -0.37 6.38 -19.14
CA GLY A 88 -0.84 6.46 -17.76
C GLY A 88 -0.54 7.85 -17.24
N TYR A 89 -1.46 8.42 -16.50
CA TYR A 89 -1.27 9.72 -15.89
C TYR A 89 -0.38 9.58 -14.65
N ILE A 90 0.48 10.56 -14.44
CA ILE A 90 1.20 10.70 -13.18
C ILE A 90 0.22 11.39 -12.25
N ASP A 91 -0.45 10.59 -11.42
CA ASP A 91 -1.25 11.08 -10.31
C ASP A 91 -0.32 11.47 -9.16
N ASP A 92 -0.67 12.52 -8.42
CA ASP A 92 0.08 13.08 -7.29
C ASP A 92 1.56 13.41 -7.61
N VAL A 93 1.83 14.58 -8.20
CA VAL A 93 3.21 15.05 -8.46
C VAL A 93 3.77 15.77 -7.24
N PHE A 94 5.03 15.49 -6.90
CA PHE A 94 5.79 16.21 -5.87
C PHE A 94 7.10 16.75 -6.44
N MET A 95 7.38 18.03 -6.23
CA MET A 95 8.59 18.71 -6.68
C MET A 95 9.18 19.61 -5.58
N THR A 96 10.48 19.90 -5.73
CA THR A 96 11.24 20.84 -4.90
C THR A 96 11.82 21.94 -5.79
N SER A 97 11.75 23.21 -5.38
CA SER A 97 12.34 24.32 -6.13
C SER A 97 12.96 25.37 -5.22
N ASN A 98 14.06 25.96 -5.66
CA ASN A 98 14.72 27.12 -5.03
C ASN A 98 14.37 28.45 -5.70
N LEU A 99 13.48 28.42 -6.70
CA LEU A 99 12.95 29.62 -7.34
C LEU A 99 11.95 30.34 -6.43
N SER A 100 11.69 31.61 -6.71
CA SER A 100 10.62 32.35 -6.06
C SER A 100 9.25 31.75 -6.40
N LYS A 101 8.28 31.94 -5.50
CA LYS A 101 6.89 31.51 -5.72
C LYS A 101 6.32 32.08 -7.02
N GLU A 102 6.66 33.32 -7.36
CA GLU A 102 6.20 34.01 -8.57
C GLU A 102 6.76 33.36 -9.85
N GLU A 103 8.04 33.02 -9.88
CA GLU A 103 8.66 32.32 -11.01
C GLU A 103 8.06 30.93 -11.21
N ILE A 104 7.78 30.21 -10.11
CA ILE A 104 7.14 28.89 -10.16
C ILE A 104 5.73 29.01 -10.71
N LEU A 105 4.93 29.95 -10.19
CA LEU A 105 3.56 30.18 -10.67
C LEU A 105 3.55 30.56 -12.15
N LYS A 106 4.47 31.43 -12.59
CA LYS A 106 4.58 31.80 -14.01
C LYS A 106 4.82 30.59 -14.90
N LEU A 107 5.74 29.68 -14.52
CA LEU A 107 6.01 28.44 -15.28
C LEU A 107 4.79 27.51 -15.32
N LEU A 108 4.06 27.40 -14.21
CA LEU A 108 2.85 26.57 -14.12
C LEU A 108 1.65 27.18 -14.87
N ASP A 109 1.54 28.51 -14.90
CA ASP A 109 0.51 29.22 -15.64
C ASP A 109 0.76 29.14 -17.15
N GLU A 110 2.02 29.34 -17.58
CA GLU A 110 2.41 29.15 -18.98
C GLU A 110 2.07 27.75 -19.48
N THR A 111 2.32 26.72 -18.68
CA THR A 111 1.96 25.34 -19.04
C THR A 111 0.46 25.10 -19.03
N THR A 112 -0.30 25.66 -18.09
CA THR A 112 -1.77 25.56 -18.07
C THR A 112 -2.40 26.26 -19.28
N GLN A 113 -1.83 27.38 -19.73
CA GLN A 113 -2.33 28.12 -20.90
C GLN A 113 -2.07 27.41 -22.24
N THR A 114 -1.18 26.41 -22.28
CA THR A 114 -0.93 25.67 -23.53
C THR A 114 -2.12 24.83 -23.98
N ASP A 115 -3.06 24.51 -23.08
CA ASP A 115 -4.21 23.66 -23.38
C ASP A 115 -5.43 24.02 -22.52
N SER A 116 -6.54 24.38 -23.16
CA SER A 116 -7.79 24.74 -22.50
C SER A 116 -8.44 23.60 -21.70
N ASN A 117 -8.05 22.34 -21.94
CA ASN A 117 -8.58 21.16 -21.29
C ASN A 117 -7.67 20.61 -20.16
N ILE A 118 -6.47 21.15 -20.01
CA ILE A 118 -5.54 20.72 -18.95
C ILE A 118 -5.53 21.80 -17.87
N LYS A 119 -6.16 21.52 -16.73
CA LYS A 119 -6.11 22.41 -15.57
C LYS A 119 -5.21 21.81 -14.50
N ILE A 120 -4.21 22.58 -14.09
CA ILE A 120 -3.28 22.16 -13.04
C ILE A 120 -3.68 22.84 -11.73
N THR A 121 -3.99 22.05 -10.71
CA THR A 121 -4.21 22.56 -9.36
C THR A 121 -2.92 22.42 -8.59
N THR A 122 -2.32 23.54 -8.17
CA THR A 122 -1.00 23.54 -7.50
C THR A 122 -1.08 24.10 -6.09
N THR A 123 -0.41 23.42 -5.17
CA THR A 123 -0.08 23.91 -3.82
C THR A 123 1.43 24.13 -3.72
N ILE A 124 1.86 25.34 -3.39
CA ILE A 124 3.27 25.73 -3.22
C ILE A 124 3.47 26.25 -1.81
N SER A 125 4.33 25.59 -1.04
CA SER A 125 4.60 25.97 0.36
C SER A 125 5.92 25.38 0.85
N GLN A 126 6.49 25.95 1.91
CA GLN A 126 7.59 25.34 2.67
C GLN A 126 7.09 24.22 3.61
N SER A 127 5.78 24.16 3.85
CA SER A 127 5.10 23.11 4.61
C SER A 127 3.84 22.69 3.87
N LEU A 128 3.77 21.43 3.43
CA LEU A 128 2.60 20.89 2.72
C LEU A 128 2.39 19.41 2.97
N ASP A 129 1.20 18.95 2.64
CA ASP A 129 0.81 17.54 2.72
C ASP A 129 0.97 16.86 1.36
N TYR A 130 1.60 15.69 1.35
CA TYR A 130 1.72 14.84 0.17
C TYR A 130 1.50 13.38 0.54
N LEU A 131 0.44 12.78 -0.01
CA LEU A 131 -0.04 11.45 0.36
C LEU A 131 -0.32 11.38 1.88
N ASP A 132 0.35 10.45 2.58
CA ASP A 132 0.17 10.21 4.01
C ASP A 132 1.24 10.93 4.86
N VAL A 133 1.91 11.96 4.32
CA VAL A 133 3.05 12.63 4.97
C VAL A 133 2.94 14.14 4.84
N THR A 134 3.11 14.85 5.94
CA THR A 134 3.35 16.30 5.96
C THR A 134 4.86 16.53 5.88
N ILE A 135 5.27 17.42 4.97
CA ILE A 135 6.67 17.71 4.66
C ILE A 135 6.91 19.19 4.91
N GLU A 136 7.87 19.49 5.78
CA GLU A 136 8.19 20.84 6.23
C GLU A 136 9.69 21.14 6.09
N ASN A 137 10.00 22.35 5.63
CA ASN A 137 11.35 22.87 5.52
C ASN A 137 11.61 23.86 6.67
N ASN A 138 12.30 23.37 7.71
CA ASN A 138 12.71 24.16 8.86
C ASN A 138 14.09 24.77 8.63
N ASN A 139 14.13 25.85 7.85
CA ASN A 139 15.36 26.61 7.55
C ASN A 139 16.49 25.73 6.95
N GLY A 140 16.15 24.86 5.99
CA GLY A 140 17.08 23.92 5.37
C GLY A 140 17.12 22.55 6.05
N ASN A 141 16.36 22.36 7.12
CA ASN A 141 16.20 21.05 7.78
C ASN A 141 14.84 20.45 7.47
N LEU A 142 14.83 19.26 6.86
CA LEU A 142 13.63 18.52 6.55
C LEU A 142 13.00 17.95 7.82
N LYS A 143 11.79 18.40 8.11
CA LYS A 143 10.90 17.79 9.10
C LYS A 143 9.77 17.08 8.36
N THR A 144 9.47 15.85 8.76
CA THR A 144 8.35 15.09 8.23
C THR A 144 7.56 14.47 9.36
N CYS A 145 6.24 14.40 9.22
CA CYS A 145 5.35 13.69 10.13
C CYS A 145 4.20 13.05 9.34
N ILE A 146 3.38 12.23 10.00
CA ILE A 146 2.25 11.59 9.34
C ILE A 146 1.11 12.59 9.18
N TYR A 147 0.58 12.64 7.95
CA TYR A 147 -0.61 13.40 7.64
C TYR A 147 -1.86 12.52 7.81
N HIS A 148 -2.86 13.04 8.50
CA HIS A 148 -4.21 12.45 8.58
C HIS A 148 -5.21 13.37 7.90
N LYS A 149 -5.85 12.87 6.84
CA LYS A 149 -6.94 13.61 6.18
C LYS A 149 -8.06 13.85 7.20
N SER A 150 -8.52 15.09 7.33
CA SER A 150 -9.59 15.48 8.27
C SER A 150 -10.91 14.72 8.06
N ALA A 151 -11.17 14.30 6.81
CA ALA A 151 -12.33 13.49 6.46
C ALA A 151 -12.13 11.97 6.69
N SER A 152 -10.94 11.53 7.08
CA SER A 152 -10.69 10.10 7.33
C SER A 152 -11.27 9.70 8.67
N GLU A 153 -12.22 8.78 8.66
CA GLU A 153 -12.64 8.12 9.89
C GLU A 153 -11.49 7.25 10.43
N PRO A 154 -11.34 7.14 11.76
CA PRO A 154 -10.34 6.29 12.40
C PRO A 154 -10.73 4.81 12.33
N TYR A 155 -11.24 4.35 11.19
CA TYR A 155 -11.72 2.99 11.00
C TYR A 155 -10.58 2.09 10.54
N ILE A 156 -10.27 1.08 11.35
CA ILE A 156 -9.37 -0.03 10.99
C ILE A 156 -10.13 -1.34 11.18
N LEU A 157 -9.47 -2.47 10.93
CA LEU A 157 -10.11 -3.77 11.17
C LEU A 157 -10.56 -3.90 12.63
N PRO A 158 -11.86 -3.99 12.94
CA PRO A 158 -12.34 -4.09 14.32
C PRO A 158 -11.81 -5.35 15.01
N TYR A 159 -11.50 -5.27 16.31
CA TYR A 159 -10.93 -6.42 17.03
C TYR A 159 -11.91 -7.61 17.15
N SER A 160 -13.21 -7.35 17.09
CA SER A 160 -14.26 -8.37 17.05
C SER A 160 -14.37 -9.09 15.72
N SER A 161 -13.64 -8.63 14.69
CA SER A 161 -13.65 -9.26 13.38
C SER A 161 -13.01 -10.66 13.43
N ASP A 162 -13.52 -11.58 12.60
CA ASP A 162 -13.05 -12.96 12.52
C ASP A 162 -11.73 -13.07 11.74
N HIS A 163 -10.67 -12.50 12.33
CA HIS A 163 -9.33 -12.51 11.77
C HIS A 163 -8.30 -13.00 12.78
N PRO A 164 -7.30 -13.78 12.33
CA PRO A 164 -6.23 -14.25 13.19
C PRO A 164 -5.59 -13.12 13.98
N ARG A 165 -5.29 -13.39 15.26
CA ARG A 165 -4.60 -12.42 16.15
C ARG A 165 -3.33 -11.80 15.56
N HIS A 166 -2.60 -12.55 14.73
CA HIS A 166 -1.41 -12.02 14.08
C HIS A 166 -1.73 -10.90 13.07
N VAL A 167 -2.92 -10.88 12.46
CA VAL A 167 -3.40 -9.81 11.59
C VAL A 167 -3.65 -8.55 12.41
N HIS A 168 -4.41 -8.67 13.51
CA HIS A 168 -4.63 -7.55 14.45
C HIS A 168 -3.31 -6.99 15.00
N MET A 169 -2.39 -7.87 15.37
CA MET A 169 -1.04 -7.48 15.81
C MET A 169 -0.26 -6.76 14.71
N ASN A 170 -0.36 -7.23 13.46
CA ASN A 170 0.35 -6.65 12.33
C ASN A 170 -0.15 -5.24 11.99
N ILE A 171 -1.42 -4.92 12.24
CA ILE A 171 -1.95 -3.56 12.06
C ILE A 171 -1.19 -2.58 12.95
N LEU A 172 -1.13 -2.84 14.26
CA LEU A 172 -0.37 -2.02 15.21
C LEU A 172 1.12 -1.96 14.85
N ASN A 173 1.76 -3.10 14.57
CA ASN A 173 3.18 -3.12 14.22
C ASN A 173 3.48 -2.32 12.95
N ASN A 174 2.65 -2.45 11.91
CA ASN A 174 2.86 -1.72 10.66
C ASN A 174 2.62 -0.22 10.84
N ALA A 175 1.64 0.17 11.67
CA ALA A 175 1.39 1.57 11.99
C ALA A 175 2.59 2.19 12.72
N LEU A 176 3.14 1.51 13.74
CA LEU A 176 4.33 1.98 14.46
C LEU A 176 5.58 2.02 13.59
N VAL A 177 5.81 1.00 12.75
CA VAL A 177 6.93 1.02 11.79
C VAL A 177 6.76 2.18 10.81
N ARG A 178 5.55 2.46 10.33
CA ARG A 178 5.26 3.59 9.45
C ARG A 178 5.55 4.92 10.18
N ALA A 179 5.06 5.08 11.40
CA ALA A 179 5.31 6.24 12.24
C ALA A 179 6.79 6.51 12.42
N ALA A 180 7.54 5.51 12.90
CA ALA A 180 8.97 5.64 13.11
C ALA A 180 9.76 5.85 11.82
N ARG A 181 9.23 5.49 10.65
CA ARG A 181 9.88 5.76 9.35
C ARG A 181 9.67 7.18 8.86
N MET A 182 8.48 7.76 9.15
CA MET A 182 8.02 9.02 8.59
C MET A 182 8.27 10.20 9.53
N CYS A 183 8.07 10.05 10.84
CA CYS A 183 8.26 11.13 11.80
C CYS A 183 9.75 11.45 12.01
N SER A 184 10.17 12.69 11.80
CA SER A 184 11.56 13.11 11.97
C SER A 184 11.95 13.31 13.43
N THR A 185 11.00 13.70 14.29
CA THR A 185 11.25 13.95 15.72
C THR A 185 10.52 12.95 16.62
N VAL A 186 10.97 12.86 17.87
CA VAL A 186 10.39 11.94 18.86
C VAL A 186 9.00 12.39 19.30
N GLU A 187 8.77 13.70 19.34
CA GLU A 187 7.48 14.30 19.69
C GLU A 187 6.42 13.99 18.63
N ASP A 188 6.76 14.18 17.35
CA ASP A 188 5.85 13.84 16.24
C ASP A 188 5.55 12.34 16.20
N PHE A 189 6.54 11.50 16.52
CA PHE A 189 6.33 10.06 16.64
C PHE A 189 5.43 9.69 17.83
N ASP A 190 5.60 10.34 18.98
CA ASP A 190 4.79 10.06 20.16
C ASP A 190 3.34 10.49 19.96
N MET A 191 3.11 11.65 19.32
CA MET A 191 1.77 12.10 18.94
C MET A 191 1.09 11.10 18.00
N GLU A 192 1.82 10.59 16.99
CA GLU A 192 1.29 9.53 16.13
C GLU A 192 1.06 8.22 16.89
N ARG A 193 1.95 7.83 17.81
CA ARG A 193 1.79 6.64 18.66
C ARG A 193 0.52 6.73 19.48
N LEU A 194 0.25 7.89 20.09
CA LEU A 194 -0.98 8.17 20.83
C LEU A 194 -2.21 8.10 19.93
N SER A 195 -2.13 8.65 18.72
CA SER A 195 -3.20 8.54 17.71
C SER A 195 -3.49 7.07 17.35
N ILE A 196 -2.43 6.28 17.09
CA ILE A 196 -2.55 4.83 16.82
C ILE A 196 -3.23 4.10 17.98
N GLU A 197 -2.83 4.40 19.21
CA GLU A 197 -3.43 3.82 20.42
C GLU A 197 -4.92 4.14 20.52
N MET A 198 -5.31 5.41 20.28
CA MET A 198 -6.70 5.83 20.26
C MET A 198 -7.52 5.14 19.15
N ILE A 199 -6.97 5.05 17.93
CA ILE A 199 -7.61 4.35 16.82
C ILE A 199 -7.87 2.88 17.20
N LEU A 200 -6.91 2.20 17.79
CA LEU A 200 -7.08 0.80 18.21
C LEU A 200 -8.16 0.65 19.29
N LEU A 201 -8.19 1.54 20.29
CA LEU A 201 -9.21 1.53 21.34
C LEU A 201 -10.61 1.72 20.78
N VAL A 202 -10.81 2.70 19.88
CA VAL A 202 -12.10 2.96 19.21
C VAL A 202 -12.56 1.76 18.38
N ASN A 203 -11.62 0.99 17.81
CA ASN A 203 -11.90 -0.24 17.07
C ASN A 203 -11.98 -1.51 17.95
N GLY A 204 -12.08 -1.34 19.28
CA GLY A 204 -12.37 -2.42 20.24
C GLY A 204 -11.16 -3.28 20.63
N TYR A 205 -9.93 -2.83 20.38
CA TYR A 205 -8.74 -3.58 20.78
C TYR A 205 -8.57 -3.55 22.31
N PRO A 206 -8.34 -4.71 22.97
CA PRO A 206 -8.17 -4.74 24.42
C PRO A 206 -6.94 -3.94 24.88
N PRO A 207 -7.03 -3.11 25.94
CA PRO A 207 -5.88 -2.33 26.42
C PRO A 207 -4.65 -3.17 26.73
N LYS A 208 -4.82 -4.34 27.34
CA LYS A 208 -3.73 -5.30 27.61
C LYS A 208 -3.05 -5.79 26.33
N PHE A 209 -3.82 -5.98 25.25
CA PHE A 209 -3.28 -6.37 23.95
C PHE A 209 -2.43 -5.24 23.36
N ILE A 210 -2.95 -4.01 23.37
CA ILE A 210 -2.24 -2.82 22.88
C ILE A 210 -0.93 -2.64 23.65
N GLN A 211 -0.99 -2.57 24.99
CA GLN A 211 0.18 -2.36 25.85
C GLN A 211 1.25 -3.43 25.65
N GLN A 212 0.85 -4.70 25.60
CA GLN A 212 1.80 -5.80 25.39
C GLN A 212 2.50 -5.70 24.03
N HIS A 213 1.76 -5.36 22.97
CA HIS A 213 2.34 -5.29 21.64
C HIS A 213 3.14 -4.00 21.40
N MET A 214 2.76 -2.89 22.02
CA MET A 214 3.60 -1.68 22.11
C MET A 214 4.93 -2.00 22.79
N LYS A 215 4.89 -2.65 23.97
CA LYS A 215 6.11 -3.09 24.68
C LYS A 215 6.99 -3.98 23.81
N ASN A 216 6.40 -4.97 23.13
CA ASN A 216 7.13 -5.87 22.26
C ASN A 216 7.79 -5.13 21.08
N PHE A 217 7.13 -4.09 20.53
CA PHE A 217 7.71 -3.26 19.47
C PHE A 217 8.97 -2.54 19.97
N PHE A 218 8.88 -1.79 21.08
CA PHE A 218 10.02 -1.04 21.59
C PHE A 218 11.17 -1.95 22.08
N MET A 219 10.85 -3.08 22.73
CA MET A 219 11.84 -4.08 23.11
C MET A 219 12.57 -4.68 21.91
N LYS A 220 11.84 -4.97 20.82
CA LYS A 220 12.43 -5.55 19.60
C LYS A 220 13.47 -4.65 18.96
N TYR A 221 13.31 -3.34 19.06
CA TYR A 221 14.21 -2.34 18.48
C TYR A 221 15.12 -1.68 19.54
N ASN A 222 15.23 -2.26 20.73
CA ASN A 222 16.00 -1.70 21.85
C ASN A 222 15.69 -0.22 22.15
N ALA A 223 14.44 0.19 21.95
CA ALA A 223 14.00 1.58 21.97
C ALA A 223 13.04 1.86 23.15
N MET A 224 13.18 1.15 24.27
CA MET A 224 12.25 1.29 25.41
C MET A 224 12.24 2.72 25.97
N ASN A 225 13.39 3.39 25.98
CA ASN A 225 13.55 4.75 26.48
C ASN A 225 12.79 5.79 25.63
N VAL A 226 12.51 5.47 24.36
CA VAL A 226 11.63 6.31 23.52
C VAL A 226 10.21 6.33 24.09
N TRP A 227 9.74 5.20 24.60
CA TRP A 227 8.38 5.07 25.12
C TRP A 227 8.23 5.59 26.55
N THR A 228 9.26 5.47 27.39
CA THR A 228 9.19 5.88 28.81
C THR A 228 9.60 7.34 29.04
N GLU A 229 10.55 7.84 28.27
CA GLU A 229 11.25 9.11 28.55
C GLU A 229 11.30 10.06 27.35
N LEU A 230 10.71 9.69 26.20
CA LEU A 230 10.81 10.45 24.95
C LEU A 230 12.26 10.75 24.55
N ASN A 231 13.16 9.79 24.78
CA ASN A 231 14.58 9.99 24.54
C ASN A 231 14.89 10.18 23.04
N THR A 232 15.38 11.37 22.69
CA THR A 232 15.67 11.78 21.30
C THR A 232 16.75 10.93 20.65
N GLU A 233 17.83 10.60 21.36
CA GLU A 233 18.95 9.82 20.79
C GLU A 233 18.52 8.39 20.46
N SER A 234 17.81 7.74 21.37
CA SER A 234 17.22 6.41 21.18
C SER A 234 16.24 6.42 20.01
N TYR A 235 15.45 7.48 19.88
CA TYR A 235 14.52 7.64 18.76
C TYR A 235 15.26 7.80 17.43
N GLN A 236 16.33 8.59 17.38
CA GLN A 236 17.13 8.76 16.16
C GLN A 236 17.72 7.42 15.68
N GLN A 237 18.15 6.55 16.59
CA GLN A 237 18.62 5.19 16.25
C GLN A 237 17.48 4.34 15.66
N LEU A 238 16.33 4.29 16.34
CA LEU A 238 15.13 3.59 15.87
C LEU A 238 14.69 4.09 14.49
N HIS A 239 14.60 5.41 14.34
CA HIS A 239 14.23 6.08 13.11
C HIS A 239 15.20 5.74 11.99
N HIS A 240 16.50 5.83 12.23
CA HIS A 240 17.52 5.48 11.24
C HIS A 240 17.41 4.01 10.78
N GLU A 241 17.33 3.07 11.73
CA GLU A 241 17.20 1.64 11.43
C GLU A 241 15.97 1.36 10.56
N LEU A 242 14.81 1.89 10.96
CA LEU A 242 13.56 1.64 10.27
C LEU A 242 13.46 2.38 8.94
N HIS A 243 13.97 3.61 8.87
CA HIS A 243 13.92 4.46 7.69
C HIS A 243 14.71 3.85 6.54
N TYR A 244 15.88 3.27 6.78
CA TYR A 244 16.70 2.65 5.72
C TYR A 244 16.42 1.16 5.50
N LYS A 245 15.64 0.51 6.38
CA LYS A 245 15.23 -0.88 6.18
C LYS A 245 14.44 -1.05 4.86
N PRO A 246 14.88 -1.93 3.95
CA PRO A 246 14.26 -2.06 2.64
C PRO A 246 12.82 -2.55 2.77
N THR A 247 11.93 -2.02 1.92
CA THR A 247 10.55 -2.49 1.82
C THR A 247 10.51 -3.91 1.28
N ARG A 248 9.41 -4.63 1.51
CA ARG A 248 9.21 -5.98 0.96
C ARG A 248 9.36 -6.02 -0.56
N ARG A 249 8.95 -4.94 -1.24
CA ARG A 249 9.09 -4.80 -2.70
C ARG A 249 10.56 -4.63 -3.10
N GLU A 250 11.30 -3.77 -2.40
CA GLU A 250 12.74 -3.57 -2.63
C GLU A 250 13.53 -4.85 -2.40
N GLN A 251 13.26 -5.56 -1.29
CA GLN A 251 13.88 -6.85 -0.99
C GLN A 251 13.61 -7.87 -2.10
N LYS A 252 12.37 -7.90 -2.61
CA LYS A 252 12.00 -8.81 -3.71
C LYS A 252 12.78 -8.50 -4.99
N VAL A 253 12.91 -7.22 -5.33
CA VAL A 253 13.70 -6.79 -6.50
C VAL A 253 15.17 -7.12 -6.32
N GLN A 254 15.76 -6.86 -5.14
CA GLN A 254 17.16 -7.20 -4.84
C GLN A 254 17.42 -8.71 -4.98
N LEU A 255 16.50 -9.55 -4.51
CA LEU A 255 16.60 -11.00 -4.65
C LEU A 255 16.47 -11.45 -6.12
N GLU A 256 15.54 -10.85 -6.88
CA GLU A 256 15.37 -11.12 -8.30
C GLU A 256 16.61 -10.71 -9.12
N SER A 257 17.24 -9.58 -8.78
CA SER A 257 18.49 -9.12 -9.40
C SER A 257 19.69 -10.02 -9.10
N ASN A 258 19.74 -10.63 -7.91
CA ASN A 258 20.81 -11.53 -7.49
C ASN A 258 20.63 -12.97 -8.03
N GLY A 259 19.78 -13.17 -9.04
CA GLY A 259 19.49 -14.48 -9.64
C GLY A 259 18.76 -15.45 -8.70
N THR A 260 18.37 -15.01 -7.51
CA THR A 260 17.67 -15.83 -6.53
C THR A 260 16.18 -15.70 -6.76
N SER A 261 15.62 -16.59 -7.58
CA SER A 261 14.16 -16.68 -7.73
C SER A 261 13.51 -16.85 -6.35
N PHE A 262 12.47 -16.06 -6.07
CA PHE A 262 11.54 -16.33 -4.98
C PHE A 262 10.89 -17.69 -5.26
N LYS A 263 11.53 -18.78 -4.83
CA LYS A 263 10.84 -20.05 -4.67
C LYS A 263 9.80 -19.78 -3.59
N LYS A 264 8.56 -19.50 -3.99
CA LYS A 264 7.43 -19.81 -3.11
C LYS A 264 7.69 -21.23 -2.67
N PRO A 265 7.75 -21.51 -1.35
CA PRO A 265 8.05 -22.86 -0.89
C PRO A 265 7.09 -23.78 -1.60
N THR A 266 7.64 -24.57 -2.53
CA THR A 266 6.90 -25.57 -3.26
C THR A 266 6.53 -26.59 -2.21
N ASN A 267 5.23 -26.69 -1.97
CA ASN A 267 4.54 -27.70 -1.20
C ASN A 267 5.39 -28.97 -0.95
N TYR A 268 5.65 -29.23 0.34
CA TYR A 268 5.99 -30.53 0.92
C TYR A 268 7.38 -31.15 0.69
N GLU A 269 8.47 -30.40 0.88
CA GLU A 269 9.76 -31.02 1.26
C GLU A 269 10.46 -30.22 2.37
N HIS A 270 9.90 -30.30 3.58
CA HIS A 270 10.65 -30.00 4.79
C HIS A 270 10.67 -31.27 5.62
N LYS A 271 11.72 -32.10 5.47
CA LYS A 271 11.84 -33.39 6.19
C LYS A 271 11.67 -33.24 7.71
N ASP A 272 11.96 -32.05 8.25
CA ASP A 272 11.84 -31.72 9.66
C ASP A 272 10.80 -30.61 9.95
N GLN A 273 9.80 -30.37 9.10
CA GLN A 273 8.72 -29.43 9.43
C GLN A 273 7.34 -29.98 9.10
N ILE A 274 6.41 -29.84 10.05
CA ILE A 274 4.99 -30.20 9.86
C ILE A 274 4.17 -28.91 9.88
N TYR A 275 3.43 -28.68 8.80
CA TYR A 275 2.51 -27.56 8.69
C TYR A 275 1.11 -28.00 9.10
N LEU A 276 0.63 -27.47 10.22
CA LEU A 276 -0.74 -27.66 10.66
C LEU A 276 -1.53 -26.39 10.36
N HIS A 277 -2.44 -26.50 9.40
CA HIS A 277 -3.37 -25.44 9.07
C HIS A 277 -4.68 -25.65 9.81
N TYR A 278 -5.17 -24.61 10.48
CA TYR A 278 -6.46 -24.64 11.19
C TYR A 278 -7.26 -23.39 10.85
N THR A 279 -8.58 -23.49 10.85
CA THR A 279 -9.46 -22.32 10.77
C THR A 279 -9.25 -21.50 12.02
N PHE A 280 -8.93 -20.22 11.84
CA PHE A 280 -8.95 -19.32 12.99
C PHE A 280 -10.41 -19.08 13.35
N GLU A 281 -10.77 -19.39 14.59
CA GLU A 281 -12.08 -19.08 15.16
C GLU A 281 -11.89 -18.47 16.55
N SER A 282 -12.88 -17.68 16.97
CA SER A 282 -12.95 -17.09 18.30
C SER A 282 -13.22 -18.14 19.39
N GLY A 283 -13.08 -17.78 20.67
CA GLY A 283 -13.40 -18.68 21.78
C GLY A 283 -12.31 -19.73 22.08
N PRO A 284 -12.65 -21.00 22.38
CA PRO A 284 -11.69 -22.03 22.82
C PRO A 284 -10.51 -22.27 21.86
N LEU A 285 -10.73 -22.09 20.56
CA LEU A 285 -9.72 -22.28 19.51
C LEU A 285 -8.60 -21.24 19.55
N ILE A 286 -8.75 -20.16 20.33
CA ILE A 286 -7.68 -19.23 20.68
C ILE A 286 -6.48 -19.96 21.33
N ASN A 287 -6.77 -20.92 22.21
CA ASN A 287 -5.75 -21.64 22.97
C ASN A 287 -5.24 -22.88 22.24
N PHE A 288 -5.85 -23.25 21.11
CA PHE A 288 -5.50 -24.43 20.32
C PHE A 288 -4.00 -24.51 20.06
N LYS A 289 -3.36 -23.41 19.64
CA LYS A 289 -1.91 -23.38 19.40
C LYS A 289 -1.08 -23.77 20.62
N LYS A 290 -1.49 -23.34 21.82
CA LYS A 290 -0.78 -23.61 23.07
C LYS A 290 -1.01 -25.05 23.51
N GLU A 291 -2.27 -25.47 23.54
CA GLU A 291 -2.67 -26.82 23.96
C GLU A 291 -2.11 -27.89 23.02
N TYR A 292 -2.23 -27.69 21.71
CA TYR A 292 -1.68 -28.61 20.72
C TYR A 292 -0.16 -28.70 20.81
N ARG A 293 0.54 -27.57 21.07
CA ARG A 293 1.99 -27.59 21.28
C ARG A 293 2.37 -28.40 22.53
N GLN A 294 1.62 -28.27 23.62
CA GLN A 294 1.86 -29.06 24.83
C GLN A 294 1.66 -30.56 24.57
N ILE A 295 0.63 -30.94 23.82
CA ILE A 295 0.39 -32.33 23.39
C ILE A 295 1.54 -32.80 22.48
N TRP A 296 1.96 -31.99 21.52
CA TRP A 296 3.06 -32.29 20.61
C TRP A 296 4.37 -32.56 21.36
N GLU A 297 4.76 -31.65 22.25
CA GLU A 297 5.97 -31.77 23.05
C GLU A 297 5.91 -32.98 23.99
N LYS A 298 4.75 -33.25 24.60
CA LYS A 298 4.58 -34.38 25.53
C LYS A 298 4.66 -35.75 24.86
N TYR A 299 4.03 -35.93 23.69
CA TYR A 299 3.84 -37.26 23.10
C TYR A 299 4.75 -37.54 21.89
N TYR A 300 5.27 -36.51 21.23
CA TYR A 300 6.02 -36.67 19.98
C TYR A 300 7.48 -36.21 20.09
N VAL A 301 7.83 -35.40 21.10
CA VAL A 301 9.20 -34.91 21.34
C VAL A 301 9.81 -35.64 22.54
N TYR A 302 10.27 -36.87 22.34
CA TYR A 302 10.96 -37.66 23.36
C TYR A 302 12.24 -38.31 22.81
N PRO A 303 13.20 -38.73 23.69
CA PRO A 303 14.43 -39.38 23.26
C PRO A 303 14.14 -40.69 22.49
N GLY A 304 14.56 -40.77 21.22
CA GLY A 304 14.27 -41.91 20.34
C GLY A 304 13.08 -41.70 19.38
N SER A 305 12.31 -40.61 19.54
CA SER A 305 11.26 -40.25 18.58
C SER A 305 11.86 -39.79 17.25
N ARG A 306 11.30 -40.30 16.14
CA ARG A 306 11.61 -39.83 14.77
C ARG A 306 11.21 -38.36 14.55
N LEU A 307 10.31 -37.84 15.39
CA LEU A 307 9.76 -36.48 15.27
C LEU A 307 10.40 -35.48 16.25
N ARG A 308 11.43 -35.90 17.01
CA ARG A 308 12.11 -35.07 18.02
C ARG A 308 12.65 -33.75 17.45
N ASN A 309 13.18 -33.80 16.23
CA ASN A 309 13.75 -32.64 15.55
C ASN A 309 12.74 -31.96 14.59
N THR A 310 11.51 -32.48 14.50
CA THR A 310 10.49 -31.96 13.61
C THR A 310 9.84 -30.71 14.22
N ARG A 311 10.00 -29.58 13.52
CA ARG A 311 9.39 -28.31 13.89
C ARG A 311 7.95 -28.25 13.42
N LEU A 312 7.04 -28.17 14.37
CA LEU A 312 5.64 -27.91 14.10
C LEU A 312 5.40 -26.43 13.78
N ILE A 313 4.77 -26.14 12.65
CA ILE A 313 4.43 -24.80 12.18
C ILE A 313 2.90 -24.68 12.06
N HIS A 314 2.32 -23.80 12.86
CA HIS A 314 0.89 -23.54 12.85
C HIS A 314 0.54 -22.40 11.88
N GLY A 315 -0.16 -22.73 10.80
CA GLY A 315 -0.74 -21.77 9.87
C GLY A 315 -2.23 -21.53 10.16
N THR A 316 -2.70 -20.30 10.00
CA THR A 316 -4.15 -20.01 10.04
C THR A 316 -4.71 -19.98 8.64
N ILE A 317 -5.80 -20.70 8.41
CA ILE A 317 -6.63 -20.56 7.21
C ILE A 317 -7.63 -19.45 7.50
N LEU A 318 -7.63 -18.42 6.66
CA LEU A 318 -8.69 -17.43 6.65
C LEU A 318 -9.92 -18.02 5.95
N ASN A 319 -11.11 -17.74 6.47
CA ASN A 319 -12.34 -17.96 5.72
C ASN A 319 -12.23 -17.27 4.35
N ARG A 320 -12.74 -17.91 3.29
CA ARG A 320 -12.70 -17.33 1.95
C ARG A 320 -13.50 -16.04 1.95
N THR A 321 -12.81 -14.90 1.93
CA THR A 321 -13.45 -13.59 1.80
C THR A 321 -14.02 -13.42 0.40
N LEU A 322 -14.99 -12.51 0.22
CA LEU A 322 -15.44 -12.10 -1.11
C LEU A 322 -14.24 -11.67 -1.99
N GLN A 323 -13.26 -11.00 -1.39
CA GLN A 323 -11.99 -10.65 -2.03
C GLN A 323 -11.22 -11.88 -2.55
N SER A 324 -11.22 -13.01 -1.83
CA SER A 324 -10.59 -14.26 -2.29
C SER A 324 -11.33 -14.91 -3.47
N LEU A 325 -12.62 -14.60 -3.63
CA LEU A 325 -13.46 -15.03 -4.76
C LEU A 325 -13.41 -14.05 -5.95
N LEU A 326 -13.05 -12.78 -5.68
CA LEU A 326 -13.08 -11.67 -6.64
C LEU A 326 -11.70 -11.30 -7.21
N ILE A 327 -10.63 -11.42 -6.43
CA ILE A 327 -9.28 -11.07 -6.86
C ILE A 327 -8.55 -12.33 -7.33
N HIS A 328 -8.68 -12.63 -8.62
CA HIS A 328 -7.66 -13.42 -9.30
C HIS A 328 -6.36 -12.62 -9.35
N LYS A 329 -5.20 -13.28 -9.25
CA LYS A 329 -3.88 -12.62 -9.40
C LYS A 329 -3.94 -11.70 -10.62
N LYS A 330 -3.47 -10.46 -10.46
CA LYS A 330 -3.28 -9.52 -11.57
C LYS A 330 -2.65 -10.31 -12.74
N PRO A 331 -3.26 -10.32 -13.94
CA PRO A 331 -2.73 -11.07 -15.07
C PRO A 331 -1.26 -10.72 -15.26
N LYS A 332 -0.45 -11.70 -15.72
CA LYS A 332 0.95 -11.42 -16.05
C LYS A 332 1.02 -10.19 -16.96
N ARG A 333 1.98 -9.31 -16.71
CA ARG A 333 2.13 -8.03 -17.45
C ARG A 333 2.09 -8.25 -18.96
N ASP A 334 2.70 -9.34 -19.41
CA ASP A 334 2.74 -9.78 -20.81
C ASP A 334 1.35 -10.02 -21.44
N ILE A 335 0.34 -10.39 -20.63
CA ILE A 335 -1.05 -10.57 -21.07
C ILE A 335 -1.72 -9.19 -21.24
N LEU A 336 -1.34 -8.22 -20.41
CA LEU A 336 -1.86 -6.85 -20.48
C LEU A 336 -1.16 -6.01 -21.57
N THR A 337 0.02 -6.43 -22.05
CA THR A 337 0.82 -5.71 -23.06
C THR A 337 0.86 -6.38 -24.42
N LYS A 338 0.37 -7.62 -24.57
CA LYS A 338 0.13 -8.24 -25.89
C LYS A 338 -1.14 -7.64 -26.50
N MET A 339 -1.01 -6.46 -27.09
CA MET A 339 -1.73 -6.24 -28.35
C MET A 339 -1.09 -7.16 -29.36
N GLU A 340 -1.91 -7.95 -30.05
CA GLU A 340 -1.48 -8.74 -31.19
C GLU A 340 -0.60 -7.86 -32.09
N SER A 341 0.55 -8.38 -32.49
CA SER A 341 1.31 -7.79 -33.58
C SER A 341 0.40 -7.76 -34.80
N THR A 342 -0.15 -6.59 -35.12
CA THR A 342 -0.93 -6.28 -36.32
C THR A 342 -0.05 -6.31 -37.57
N ALA A 343 0.62 -7.45 -37.79
CA ALA A 343 1.31 -7.82 -39.01
C ALA A 343 0.76 -9.15 -39.60
N GLN A 344 -0.15 -9.85 -38.89
CA GLN A 344 -0.78 -11.09 -39.40
C GLN A 344 -2.29 -10.99 -39.65
N ALA A 345 -2.96 -9.90 -39.24
CA ALA A 345 -4.37 -9.67 -39.55
C ALA A 345 -4.61 -9.05 -40.95
N ALA A 346 -3.55 -8.58 -41.62
CA ALA A 346 -3.66 -7.95 -42.95
C ALA A 346 -3.58 -8.95 -44.13
N SER A 347 -3.35 -10.25 -43.89
CA SER A 347 -3.29 -11.29 -44.95
C SER A 347 -4.50 -12.23 -44.99
N ARG A 348 -5.63 -11.89 -44.36
CA ARG A 348 -6.84 -12.73 -44.38
C ARG A 348 -8.09 -12.10 -45.00
N THR A 349 -7.93 -11.05 -45.80
CA THR A 349 -9.03 -10.50 -46.60
C THR A 349 -8.58 -10.03 -47.98
N ILE A 350 -7.96 -10.90 -48.78
CA ILE A 350 -8.07 -10.89 -50.25
C ILE A 350 -7.91 -12.35 -50.75
N GLN A 351 -9.02 -13.08 -50.77
CA GLN A 351 -9.48 -13.89 -51.91
C GLN A 351 -10.94 -14.23 -51.72
#